data_AF-X1VCV0-F1
#
_entry.id   AF-X1VCV0-F1
#
_cell.length_a   1.000
_cell.length_b   1.000
_cell.length_c   1.000
_cell.angle_alpha   90.00
_cell.angle_beta   90.00
_cell.angle_gamma   90.00
#
_symmetry.space_group_name_H-M   'P 1'
#
loop_
_entity.id
_entity.type
_entity.pdbx_description
1 polymer ?
#
loop_
_entity_poly.entity_id
_entity_poly.type
_entity_poly.pdbx_seq_one_letter_code
_entity_poly.pdbx_strand_id
1 'polypeptide(L)'
;VINVVDATNLERNLNLTLQLLKKKIPVIIALNLWDEAKHIGISIDITKLQEILGIIVIPTVAITGEGIKELVSRLTAAKKGRYQYENKERWHEIGNIIEKVQIIRHKHHTFAERLSDLTVHPWTGIPIAVGVMYVVFTIIRFIGEGLIGYVFEPLFENLWLPVMMAFSRVLGGQGIIHNILIGQLINGEIDFGQSFGLLTTGLFVPIAAVLPYIIAFYLVLSFLEDSGYLPRL
;
A
#
# COMPACT_ATOMS: atom_id res chain seq x y z
N VAL A 1 -18.48 26.46 12.41
CA VAL A 1 -17.63 25.41 13.01
C VAL A 1 -17.73 24.17 12.15
N ILE A 2 -16.59 23.60 11.76
CA ILE A 2 -16.54 22.27 11.16
C ILE A 2 -16.41 21.30 12.33
N ASN A 3 -17.41 20.44 12.51
CA ASN A 3 -17.39 19.43 13.55
C ASN A 3 -17.05 18.08 12.92
N VAL A 4 -15.85 17.58 13.21
CA VAL A 4 -15.41 16.27 12.72
C VAL A 4 -15.95 15.20 13.66
N VAL A 5 -16.78 14.31 13.13
CA VAL A 5 -17.49 13.25 13.86
C VAL A 5 -17.02 11.92 13.33
N ASP A 6 -16.54 11.04 14.21
CA ASP A 6 -16.16 9.68 13.85
C ASP A 6 -17.41 8.81 13.60
N ALA A 7 -17.54 8.28 12.39
CA ALA A 7 -18.65 7.41 11.98
C ALA A 7 -18.65 6.06 12.72
N THR A 8 -17.50 5.57 13.17
CA THR A 8 -17.40 4.32 13.94
C THR A 8 -17.91 4.46 15.36
N ASN A 9 -17.93 5.70 15.89
CA ASN A 9 -18.34 6.01 17.26
C ASN A 9 -19.28 7.22 17.31
N LEU A 10 -20.38 7.14 16.55
CA LEU A 10 -21.31 8.25 16.36
C LEU A 10 -21.92 8.73 17.69
N GLU A 11 -22.32 7.81 18.58
CA GLU A 11 -22.96 8.12 19.87
C GLU A 11 -22.11 9.06 20.73
N ARG A 12 -20.83 8.72 20.93
CA ARG A 12 -19.91 9.53 21.74
C ARG A 12 -19.70 10.92 21.14
N ASN A 13 -19.61 11.00 19.82
CA ASN A 13 -19.34 12.25 19.12
C ASN A 13 -20.57 13.18 19.04
N LEU A 14 -21.79 12.62 19.00
CA LEU A 14 -23.02 13.42 19.03
C LEU A 14 -23.17 14.25 20.30
N ASN A 15 -22.54 13.87 21.41
CA ASN A 15 -22.54 14.69 22.63
C ASN A 15 -21.97 16.10 22.40
N LEU A 16 -20.84 16.21 21.70
CA LEU A 16 -20.27 17.52 21.36
C LEU A 16 -21.16 18.25 20.34
N THR A 17 -21.64 17.53 19.32
CA THR A 17 -22.55 18.06 18.29
C THR A 17 -23.76 18.75 18.92
N LEU A 18 -24.46 18.07 19.83
CA LEU A 18 -25.65 18.63 20.49
C LEU A 18 -25.32 19.85 21.35
N GLN A 19 -24.14 19.91 21.99
CA GLN A 19 -23.72 21.10 22.73
C GLN A 19 -23.48 22.31 21.81
N LEU A 20 -22.88 22.10 20.64
CA LEU A 20 -22.67 23.15 19.64
C LEU A 20 -24.01 23.66 19.09
N LEU A 21 -24.95 22.76 18.80
CA LEU A 21 -26.30 23.10 18.35
C LEU A 21 -27.06 23.92 19.39
N LYS A 22 -26.98 23.54 20.67
CA LYS A 22 -27.61 24.28 21.78
C LYS A 22 -27.09 25.71 21.91
N LYS A 23 -25.80 25.93 21.64
CA LYS A 23 -25.19 27.27 21.61
C LYS A 23 -25.58 28.10 20.36
N LYS A 24 -26.41 27.56 19.46
CA LYS A 24 -26.85 28.19 18.20
C LYS A 24 -25.67 28.60 17.31
N ILE A 25 -24.58 27.85 17.36
CA ILE A 25 -23.40 28.04 16.51
C ILE A 25 -23.70 27.40 15.15
N PRO A 26 -23.39 28.06 14.01
CA PRO A 26 -23.46 27.41 12.70
C PRO A 26 -22.47 26.24 12.60
N VAL A 27 -22.98 25.04 12.35
CA VAL A 27 -22.20 23.81 12.32
C VAL A 27 -22.41 23.07 10.99
N ILE A 28 -21.33 22.49 10.49
CA ILE A 28 -21.35 21.47 9.44
C ILE A 28 -20.61 20.24 9.99
N ILE A 29 -21.17 19.04 9.78
CA ILE A 29 -20.53 17.80 10.22
C ILE A 29 -19.72 17.22 9.07
N ALA A 30 -18.45 16.95 9.34
CA ALA A 30 -17.64 16.04 8.56
C ALA A 30 -17.69 14.66 9.24
N LEU A 31 -18.50 13.75 8.72
CA LEU A 31 -18.67 12.41 9.23
C LEU A 31 -17.51 11.56 8.70
N ASN A 32 -16.41 11.51 9.45
CA ASN A 32 -15.13 10.91 9.08
C ASN A 32 -15.09 9.40 9.36
N LEU A 33 -14.12 8.70 8.76
CA LEU A 33 -13.99 7.23 8.82
C LEU A 33 -15.22 6.51 8.25
N TRP A 34 -15.77 7.06 7.16
CA TRP A 34 -16.98 6.53 6.51
C TRP A 34 -16.77 5.13 5.91
N ASP A 35 -15.60 4.90 5.35
CA ASP A 35 -15.12 3.62 4.83
C ASP A 35 -14.99 2.58 5.95
N GLU A 36 -14.33 2.93 7.05
CA GLU A 36 -14.15 2.04 8.19
C GLU A 36 -15.49 1.66 8.83
N ALA A 37 -16.40 2.62 9.00
CA ALA A 37 -17.73 2.36 9.53
C ALA A 37 -18.48 1.31 8.67
N LYS A 38 -18.43 1.42 7.34
CA LYS A 38 -19.00 0.41 6.44
C LYS A 38 -18.27 -0.93 6.53
N HIS A 39 -16.94 -0.89 6.69
CA HIS A 39 -16.10 -2.08 6.78
C HIS A 39 -16.49 -2.95 7.99
N ILE A 40 -16.66 -2.34 9.17
CA ILE A 40 -17.06 -3.00 10.42
C ILE A 40 -18.58 -3.23 10.55
N GLY A 41 -19.37 -2.92 9.51
CA GLY A 41 -20.81 -3.20 9.46
C GLY A 41 -21.72 -2.14 10.11
N ILE A 42 -21.23 -0.93 10.33
CA ILE A 42 -22.03 0.22 10.76
C ILE A 42 -22.57 0.96 9.53
N SER A 43 -23.90 1.00 9.39
CA SER A 43 -24.58 1.80 8.38
C SER A 43 -25.27 2.98 9.03
N ILE A 44 -25.00 4.20 8.56
CA ILE A 44 -25.63 5.42 9.06
C ILE A 44 -26.47 6.06 7.94
N ASP A 45 -27.73 6.36 8.22
CA ASP A 45 -28.60 7.13 7.35
C ASP A 45 -28.28 8.63 7.45
N ILE A 46 -27.48 9.10 6.49
CA ILE A 46 -27.01 10.50 6.45
C ILE A 46 -28.19 11.45 6.26
N THR A 47 -29.14 11.12 5.39
CA THR A 47 -30.30 11.98 5.09
C THR A 47 -31.13 12.18 6.36
N LYS A 48 -31.45 11.09 7.05
CA LYS A 48 -32.21 11.14 8.29
C LYS A 48 -31.45 11.85 9.41
N LEU A 49 -30.14 11.66 9.52
CA LEU A 49 -29.31 12.38 10.49
C LEU A 49 -29.30 13.89 10.22
N GLN A 50 -29.22 14.31 8.96
CA GLN A 50 -29.33 15.72 8.58
C GLN A 50 -30.69 16.31 8.92
N GLU A 51 -31.78 15.58 8.65
CA GLU A 51 -33.15 16.02 8.96
C GLU A 51 -33.36 16.21 10.46
N ILE A 52 -32.90 15.23 11.27
CA ILE A 52 -33.00 15.28 12.72
C ILE A 52 -32.21 16.46 13.28
N LEU A 53 -30.92 16.59 12.93
CA LEU A 53 -30.06 17.64 13.50
C LEU A 53 -30.35 19.03 12.91
N GLY A 54 -30.94 19.09 11.70
CA GLY A 54 -31.18 20.32 10.96
C GLY A 54 -29.91 21.00 10.46
N ILE A 55 -28.82 20.24 10.26
CA ILE A 55 -27.54 20.71 9.74
C ILE A 55 -27.02 19.80 8.62
N ILE A 56 -26.03 20.29 7.89
CA ILE A 56 -25.40 19.56 6.80
C ILE A 56 -24.43 18.52 7.41
N VAL A 57 -24.50 17.29 6.91
CA VAL A 57 -23.65 16.17 7.28
C VAL A 57 -23.06 15.60 6.00
N ILE A 58 -21.74 15.60 5.91
CA ILE A 58 -21.03 15.12 4.71
C ILE A 58 -20.16 13.94 5.13
N PRO A 59 -20.33 12.76 4.51
CA PRO A 59 -19.44 11.62 4.74
C PRO A 59 -18.06 11.96 4.16
N THR A 60 -17.02 11.63 4.91
CA THR A 60 -15.63 11.93 4.53
C THR A 60 -14.71 10.77 4.87
N VAL A 61 -13.64 10.64 4.09
CA VAL A 61 -12.52 9.74 4.37
C VAL A 61 -11.26 10.57 4.31
N ALA A 62 -10.67 10.87 5.48
CA ALA A 62 -9.52 11.76 5.56
C ALA A 62 -8.28 11.24 4.79
N ILE A 63 -8.08 9.91 4.73
CA ILE A 63 -6.92 9.29 4.10
C ILE A 63 -7.00 9.40 2.56
N THR A 64 -8.16 9.12 1.98
CA THR A 64 -8.36 9.18 0.51
C THR A 64 -8.77 10.56 0.02
N GLY A 65 -9.17 11.46 0.92
CA GLY A 65 -9.69 12.79 0.60
C GLY A 65 -11.14 12.80 0.10
N GLU A 66 -11.83 11.65 0.12
CA GLU A 66 -13.24 11.55 -0.29
C GLU A 66 -14.13 12.47 0.56
N GLY A 67 -15.07 13.18 -0.09
CA GLY A 67 -16.02 14.09 0.57
C GLY A 67 -15.44 15.44 0.99
N ILE A 68 -14.10 15.63 1.02
CA ILE A 68 -13.49 16.89 1.45
C ILE A 68 -13.81 18.05 0.49
N LYS A 69 -13.78 17.81 -0.83
CA LYS A 69 -14.13 18.83 -1.83
C LYS A 69 -15.59 19.29 -1.69
N GLU A 70 -16.48 18.35 -1.39
CA GLU A 70 -17.89 18.66 -1.12
C GLU A 70 -18.07 19.40 0.21
N LEU A 71 -17.33 19.00 1.25
CA LEU A 71 -17.31 19.70 2.53
C LEU A 71 -16.93 21.17 2.35
N VAL A 72 -15.83 21.43 1.63
CA VAL A 72 -15.32 22.78 1.38
C VAL A 72 -16.34 23.62 0.59
N SER A 73 -16.96 23.04 -0.45
CA SER A 73 -17.94 23.79 -1.27
C SER A 73 -19.21 24.15 -0.51
N ARG A 74 -19.58 23.40 0.53
CA ARG A 74 -20.77 23.65 1.35
C ARG A 74 -20.51 24.42 2.66
N LEU A 75 -19.27 24.83 2.94
CA LEU A 75 -18.94 25.56 4.19
C LEU A 75 -19.76 26.85 4.38
N THR A 76 -19.99 27.60 3.29
CA THR A 76 -20.78 28.84 3.33
C THR A 76 -22.27 28.59 3.61
N ALA A 77 -22.75 27.39 3.35
CA ALA A 77 -24.13 26.97 3.61
C ALA A 77 -24.34 26.44 5.04
N ALA A 78 -23.34 26.51 5.93
CA ALA A 78 -23.45 26.04 7.30
C ALA A 78 -24.61 26.73 8.04
N LYS A 79 -25.53 25.92 8.60
CA LYS A 79 -26.74 26.41 9.28
C LYS A 79 -26.62 26.24 10.78
N LYS A 80 -27.37 27.08 11.51
CA LYS A 80 -27.67 26.83 12.92
C LYS A 80 -28.66 25.67 12.97
N GLY A 81 -28.28 24.59 13.65
CA GLY A 81 -29.20 23.46 13.83
C GLY A 81 -30.43 23.86 14.63
N ARG A 82 -31.52 23.13 14.40
CA ARG A 82 -32.82 23.40 15.04
C ARG A 82 -33.10 22.49 16.23
N TYR A 83 -32.25 21.49 16.47
CA TYR A 83 -32.42 20.52 17.53
C TYR A 83 -32.35 21.17 18.91
N GLN A 84 -33.42 21.03 19.70
CA GLN A 84 -33.50 21.53 21.07
C GLN A 84 -33.69 20.36 22.04
N TYR A 85 -33.03 20.43 23.18
CA TYR A 85 -33.10 19.39 24.22
C TYR A 85 -32.79 19.97 25.61
N GLU A 86 -33.29 19.31 26.65
CA GLU A 86 -32.96 19.61 28.05
C GLU A 86 -31.66 18.90 28.49
N ASN A 87 -30.84 19.57 29.32
CA ASN A 87 -29.51 19.05 29.67
C ASN A 87 -29.54 17.70 30.41
N LYS A 88 -30.59 17.44 31.20
CA LYS A 88 -30.71 16.19 31.97
C LYS A 88 -30.93 14.98 31.08
N GLU A 89 -31.37 15.18 29.84
CA GLU A 89 -31.78 14.11 28.92
C GLU A 89 -30.84 13.95 27.72
N ARG A 90 -29.70 14.64 27.68
CA ARG A 90 -28.82 14.65 26.50
C ARG A 90 -28.44 13.24 26.02
N TRP A 91 -28.04 12.36 26.93
CA TRP A 91 -27.66 10.98 26.56
C TRP A 91 -28.86 10.16 26.08
N HIS A 92 -30.05 10.41 26.64
CA HIS A 92 -31.28 9.79 26.17
C HIS A 92 -31.62 10.24 24.74
N GLU A 93 -31.50 11.54 24.47
CA GLU A 93 -31.69 12.11 23.14
C GLU A 93 -30.68 11.57 22.12
N ILE A 94 -29.40 11.44 22.50
CA ILE A 94 -28.40 10.81 21.63
C ILE A 94 -28.81 9.37 21.30
N GLY A 95 -29.20 8.57 22.31
CA GLY A 95 -29.70 7.21 22.09
C GLY A 95 -30.87 7.15 21.10
N ASN A 96 -31.85 8.05 21.27
CA ASN A 96 -33.00 8.16 20.37
C ASN A 96 -32.61 8.53 18.92
N ILE A 97 -31.56 9.35 18.74
CA ILE A 97 -31.02 9.68 17.41
C ILE A 97 -30.35 8.44 16.83
N ILE A 98 -29.46 7.79 17.58
CA ILE A 98 -28.69 6.61 17.16
C ILE A 98 -29.63 5.49 16.70
N GLU A 99 -30.64 5.15 17.49
CA GLU A 99 -31.62 4.10 17.15
C GLU A 99 -32.33 4.39 15.81
N LYS A 100 -32.54 5.67 15.49
CA LYS A 100 -33.20 6.07 14.25
C LYS A 100 -32.28 6.07 13.04
N VAL A 101 -30.98 6.36 13.21
CA VAL A 101 -30.07 6.63 12.09
C VAL A 101 -29.01 5.57 11.88
N GLN A 102 -28.64 4.80 12.91
CA GLN A 102 -27.55 3.85 12.87
C GLN A 102 -28.09 2.43 12.92
N ILE A 103 -27.67 1.61 11.95
CA ILE A 103 -27.94 0.17 11.92
C ILE A 103 -26.60 -0.52 12.04
N ILE A 104 -26.41 -1.27 13.12
CA ILE A 104 -25.22 -2.10 13.33
C ILE A 104 -25.53 -3.50 12.81
N ARG A 105 -24.86 -3.92 11.76
CA ARG A 105 -24.89 -5.30 11.27
C ARG A 105 -23.64 -6.01 11.75
N HIS A 106 -23.78 -7.16 12.40
CA HIS A 106 -22.64 -8.05 12.68
C HIS A 106 -22.12 -8.62 11.36
N LYS A 107 -21.08 -7.98 10.79
CA LYS A 107 -20.37 -8.51 9.63
C LYS A 107 -19.31 -9.49 10.13
N HIS A 108 -19.32 -10.72 9.62
CA HIS A 108 -18.30 -11.71 9.95
C HIS A 108 -17.02 -11.35 9.21
N HIS A 109 -15.87 -11.32 9.91
CA HIS A 109 -14.58 -11.02 9.30
C HIS A 109 -14.32 -11.90 8.09
N THR A 110 -13.90 -11.30 6.99
CA THR A 110 -13.47 -12.05 5.80
C THR A 110 -12.18 -12.83 6.09
N PHE A 111 -11.91 -13.88 5.32
CA PHE A 111 -10.67 -14.67 5.49
C PHE A 111 -9.41 -13.80 5.38
N ALA A 112 -9.45 -12.75 4.55
CA ALA A 112 -8.38 -11.77 4.41
C ALA A 112 -8.18 -10.90 5.67
N GLU A 113 -9.26 -10.49 6.33
CA GLU A 113 -9.21 -9.72 7.58
C GLU A 113 -8.62 -10.57 8.73
N ARG A 114 -9.02 -11.86 8.83
CA ARG A 114 -8.44 -12.76 9.84
C ARG A 114 -6.94 -13.01 9.62
N LEU A 115 -6.52 -13.14 8.36
CA LEU A 115 -5.10 -13.30 8.03
C LEU A 115 -4.32 -12.01 8.35
N SER A 116 -4.93 -10.84 8.13
CA SER A 116 -4.36 -9.54 8.50
C SER A 116 -4.15 -9.42 10.01
N ASP A 117 -5.14 -9.80 10.83
CA ASP A 117 -5.02 -9.72 12.30
C ASP A 117 -3.92 -10.65 12.84
N LEU A 118 -3.72 -11.80 12.20
CA LEU A 118 -2.67 -12.75 12.56
C LEU A 118 -1.26 -12.22 12.27
N THR A 119 -1.11 -11.34 11.28
CA THR A 119 0.20 -10.78 10.88
C THR A 119 0.74 -9.70 11.82
N VAL A 120 -0.12 -9.01 12.58
CA VAL A 120 0.27 -7.93 13.51
C VAL A 120 0.56 -8.41 14.94
N HIS A 121 0.15 -9.63 15.31
CA HIS A 121 0.36 -10.11 16.67
C HIS A 121 1.81 -10.63 16.87
N PRO A 122 2.59 -10.20 17.89
CA PRO A 122 4.03 -10.43 17.93
C PRO A 122 4.49 -11.90 17.88
N TRP A 123 3.67 -12.82 18.40
CA TRP A 123 4.02 -14.25 18.47
C TRP A 123 3.59 -15.06 17.24
N THR A 124 2.58 -14.61 16.50
CA THR A 124 2.11 -15.26 15.26
C THR A 124 2.64 -14.55 14.01
N GLY A 125 2.84 -13.23 14.10
CA GLY A 125 3.36 -12.38 13.04
C GLY A 125 4.80 -12.70 12.66
N ILE A 126 5.69 -12.97 13.62
CA ILE A 126 7.10 -13.31 13.31
C ILE A 126 7.22 -14.60 12.49
N PRO A 127 6.62 -15.75 12.88
CA PRO A 127 6.62 -16.95 12.04
C PRO A 127 6.02 -16.73 10.66
N ILE A 128 4.94 -15.96 10.56
CA ILE A 128 4.30 -15.64 9.27
C ILE A 128 5.24 -14.77 8.43
N ALA A 129 5.88 -13.75 9.00
CA ALA A 129 6.84 -12.90 8.30
C ALA A 129 8.03 -13.70 7.79
N VAL A 130 8.58 -14.62 8.57
CA VAL A 130 9.64 -15.55 8.11
C VAL A 130 9.14 -16.42 6.95
N GLY A 131 7.93 -16.95 7.04
CA GLY A 131 7.32 -17.73 5.96
C GLY A 131 7.13 -16.92 4.67
N VAL A 132 6.61 -15.69 4.79
CA VAL A 132 6.42 -14.77 3.67
C VAL A 132 7.78 -14.40 3.06
N MET A 133 8.77 -14.06 3.87
CA MET A 133 10.12 -13.75 3.38
C MET A 133 10.76 -14.94 2.66
N TYR A 134 10.57 -16.15 3.15
CA TYR A 134 11.04 -17.37 2.49
C TYR A 134 10.37 -17.58 1.12
N VAL A 135 9.05 -17.38 1.04
CA VAL A 135 8.29 -17.48 -0.20
C VAL A 135 8.74 -16.41 -1.20
N VAL A 136 8.85 -15.15 -0.75
CA VAL A 136 9.31 -14.01 -1.56
C VAL A 136 10.71 -14.27 -2.10
N PHE A 137 11.64 -14.69 -1.24
CA PHE A 137 12.99 -15.05 -1.65
C PHE A 137 12.98 -16.18 -2.69
N THR A 138 12.17 -17.23 -2.48
CA THR A 138 12.07 -18.36 -3.41
C THR A 138 11.55 -17.93 -4.78
N ILE A 139 10.54 -17.06 -4.82
CA ILE A 139 9.96 -16.53 -6.07
C ILE A 139 10.97 -15.65 -6.79
N ILE A 140 11.62 -14.71 -6.08
CA ILE A 140 12.65 -13.85 -6.66
C ILE A 140 13.77 -14.69 -7.25
N ARG A 141 14.21 -15.72 -6.51
CA ARG A 141 15.25 -16.64 -6.98
C ARG A 141 14.82 -17.39 -8.24
N PHE A 142 13.62 -17.96 -8.23
CA PHE A 142 13.10 -18.70 -9.38
C PHE A 142 13.02 -17.83 -10.65
N ILE A 143 12.50 -16.61 -10.53
CA ILE A 143 12.41 -15.67 -11.66
C ILE A 143 13.81 -15.22 -12.10
N GLY A 144 14.67 -14.85 -11.14
CA GLY A 144 16.03 -14.40 -11.40
C GLY A 144 16.87 -15.46 -12.10
N GLU A 145 16.98 -16.66 -11.54
CA GLU A 145 17.70 -17.80 -12.14
C GLU A 145 17.11 -18.18 -13.50
N GLY A 146 15.78 -18.16 -13.64
CA GLY A 146 15.11 -18.43 -14.90
C GLY A 146 15.47 -17.40 -15.98
N LEU A 147 15.44 -16.11 -15.66
CA LEU A 147 15.86 -15.05 -16.58
C LEU A 147 17.35 -15.18 -16.93
N ILE A 148 18.21 -15.46 -15.96
CA ILE A 148 19.65 -15.67 -16.19
C ILE A 148 19.84 -16.80 -17.20
N GLY A 149 19.37 -18.00 -16.89
CA GLY A 149 19.65 -19.20 -17.69
C GLY A 149 18.92 -19.26 -19.05
N TYR A 150 17.72 -18.70 -19.16
CA TYR A 150 16.94 -18.77 -20.40
C TYR A 150 17.06 -17.53 -21.30
N VAL A 151 17.50 -16.40 -20.77
CA VAL A 151 17.54 -15.13 -21.52
C VAL A 151 18.95 -14.54 -21.56
N PHE A 152 19.54 -14.24 -20.40
CA PHE A 152 20.75 -13.44 -20.35
C PHE A 152 22.02 -14.24 -20.68
N GLU A 153 22.17 -15.46 -20.16
CA GLU A 153 23.28 -16.34 -20.52
C GLU A 153 23.28 -16.66 -22.02
N PRO A 154 22.18 -17.15 -22.62
CA PRO A 154 22.14 -17.38 -24.07
C PRO A 154 22.39 -16.12 -24.90
N LEU A 155 21.98 -14.94 -24.42
CA LEU A 155 22.27 -13.67 -25.09
C LEU A 155 23.78 -13.38 -25.10
N PHE A 156 24.45 -13.51 -23.96
CA PHE A 156 25.88 -13.25 -23.87
C PHE A 156 26.70 -14.32 -24.61
N GLU A 157 26.33 -15.59 -24.51
CA GLU A 157 27.03 -16.68 -25.20
C GLU A 157 26.85 -16.65 -26.72
N ASN A 158 25.63 -16.40 -27.21
CA ASN A 158 25.38 -16.47 -28.65
C ASN A 158 25.70 -15.17 -29.38
N LEU A 159 25.50 -14.01 -28.74
CA LEU A 159 25.71 -12.70 -29.39
C LEU A 159 27.00 -12.02 -28.94
N TRP A 160 27.28 -11.97 -27.63
CA TRP A 160 28.39 -11.18 -27.11
C TRP A 160 29.74 -11.90 -27.20
N LEU A 161 29.76 -13.21 -26.91
CA LEU A 161 30.97 -14.04 -26.92
C LEU A 161 31.68 -14.04 -28.28
N PRO A 162 31.01 -14.23 -29.44
CA PRO A 162 31.71 -14.21 -30.74
C PRO A 162 32.35 -12.85 -31.03
N VAL A 163 31.67 -11.76 -30.64
CA VAL A 163 32.17 -10.39 -30.82
C VAL A 163 33.40 -10.15 -29.94
N MET A 164 33.35 -10.55 -28.67
CA MET A 164 34.49 -10.41 -27.75
C MET A 164 35.65 -11.32 -28.14
N MET A 165 35.39 -12.52 -28.67
CA MET A 165 36.43 -13.42 -29.19
C MET A 165 37.09 -12.87 -30.45
N ALA A 166 36.35 -12.20 -31.35
CA ALA A 166 36.93 -11.50 -32.48
C ALA A 166 37.79 -10.32 -32.03
N PHE A 167 37.30 -9.54 -31.05
CA PHE A 167 38.03 -8.41 -30.50
C PHE A 167 39.31 -8.83 -29.76
N SER A 168 39.24 -9.93 -28.99
CA SER A 168 40.39 -10.58 -28.33
C SER A 168 41.49 -10.94 -29.33
N ARG A 169 41.12 -11.52 -30.48
CA ARG A 169 42.06 -11.85 -31.56
C ARG A 169 42.74 -10.61 -32.16
N VAL A 170 41.99 -9.53 -32.38
CA VAL A 170 42.53 -8.25 -32.89
C VAL A 170 43.53 -7.63 -31.90
N LEU A 171 43.26 -7.76 -30.60
CA LEU A 171 44.13 -7.29 -29.52
C LEU A 171 45.39 -8.16 -29.30
N GLY A 172 45.58 -9.23 -30.08
CA GLY A 172 46.73 -10.12 -29.98
C GLY A 172 46.62 -11.16 -28.86
N GLY A 173 45.45 -11.29 -28.21
CA GLY A 173 45.15 -12.31 -27.21
C GLY A 173 45.93 -12.21 -25.89
N GLN A 174 46.84 -11.24 -25.76
CA GLN A 174 47.72 -11.04 -24.60
C GLN A 174 48.09 -9.56 -24.45
N GLY A 175 48.47 -9.15 -23.24
CA GLY A 175 48.98 -7.81 -22.95
C GLY A 175 48.07 -6.99 -22.05
N ILE A 176 48.54 -5.81 -21.62
CA ILE A 176 47.87 -5.01 -20.60
C ILE A 176 46.47 -4.56 -21.04
N ILE A 177 46.34 -4.07 -22.28
CA ILE A 177 45.06 -3.59 -22.82
C ILE A 177 44.08 -4.76 -22.98
N HIS A 178 44.56 -5.91 -23.46
CA HIS A 178 43.77 -7.13 -23.57
C HIS A 178 43.27 -7.60 -22.20
N ASN A 179 44.17 -7.70 -21.20
CA ASN A 179 43.82 -8.13 -19.85
C ASN A 179 42.82 -7.18 -19.16
N ILE A 180 42.87 -5.88 -19.42
CA ILE A 180 41.91 -4.92 -18.84
C ILE A 180 40.53 -5.06 -19.50
N LEU A 181 40.49 -5.12 -20.84
CA LEU A 181 39.23 -5.09 -21.58
C LEU A 181 38.55 -6.46 -21.66
N ILE A 182 39.31 -7.48 -22.06
CA ILE A 182 38.82 -8.85 -22.29
C ILE A 182 39.09 -9.75 -21.09
N GLY A 183 40.22 -9.56 -20.41
CA GLY A 183 40.61 -10.42 -19.31
C GLY A 183 41.38 -11.66 -19.74
N GLN A 184 41.59 -12.58 -18.81
CA GLN A 184 42.34 -13.80 -19.05
C GLN A 184 41.48 -14.82 -19.81
N LEU A 185 42.06 -15.43 -20.85
CA LEU A 185 41.41 -16.52 -21.58
C LEU A 185 41.58 -17.82 -20.78
N ILE A 186 40.48 -18.51 -20.52
CA ILE A 186 40.45 -19.81 -19.86
C ILE A 186 40.35 -20.87 -20.95
N ASN A 187 41.34 -21.77 -21.03
CA ASN A 187 41.43 -22.78 -22.10
C ASN A 187 41.38 -22.21 -23.54
N GLY A 188 41.80 -20.95 -23.72
CA GLY A 188 41.79 -20.27 -25.03
C GLY A 188 40.47 -19.59 -25.38
N GLU A 189 39.47 -19.63 -24.51
CA GLU A 189 38.18 -18.98 -24.69
C GLU A 189 37.89 -17.96 -23.58
N ILE A 190 36.91 -17.10 -23.80
CA ILE A 190 36.42 -16.16 -22.79
C ILE A 190 35.38 -16.88 -21.93
N ASP A 191 35.62 -16.91 -20.63
CA ASP A 191 34.65 -17.37 -19.64
C ASP A 191 34.12 -16.13 -18.91
N PHE A 192 32.83 -15.82 -19.06
CA PHE A 192 32.27 -14.62 -18.45
C PHE A 192 32.31 -14.62 -16.92
N GLY A 193 32.38 -15.79 -16.28
CA GLY A 193 32.52 -15.90 -14.83
C GLY A 193 33.97 -15.73 -14.33
N GLN A 194 34.96 -16.02 -15.18
CA GLN A 194 36.36 -16.17 -14.73
C GLN A 194 37.39 -15.35 -15.50
N SER A 195 37.05 -14.73 -16.64
CA SER A 195 38.00 -13.95 -17.42
C SER A 195 38.38 -12.62 -16.76
N PHE A 196 37.52 -12.04 -15.92
CA PHE A 196 37.75 -10.79 -15.18
C PHE A 196 38.07 -9.55 -16.03
N GLY A 197 37.67 -9.53 -17.31
CA GLY A 197 37.79 -8.34 -18.16
C GLY A 197 36.63 -7.37 -17.96
N LEU A 198 36.85 -6.09 -18.25
CA LEU A 198 35.83 -5.04 -18.15
C LEU A 198 34.62 -5.29 -19.07
N LEU A 199 34.87 -5.67 -20.32
CA LEU A 199 33.83 -5.90 -21.33
C LEU A 199 33.27 -7.32 -21.29
N THR A 200 33.93 -8.23 -20.58
CA THR A 200 33.51 -9.62 -20.40
C THR A 200 32.82 -9.76 -19.05
N THR A 201 33.51 -10.22 -18.01
CA THR A 201 32.96 -10.41 -16.66
C THR A 201 32.38 -9.13 -16.07
N GLY A 202 33.04 -7.99 -16.27
CA GLY A 202 32.62 -6.69 -15.77
C GLY A 202 31.28 -6.22 -16.33
N LEU A 203 30.95 -6.61 -17.56
CA LEU A 203 29.64 -6.31 -18.17
C LEU A 203 28.62 -7.41 -17.87
N PHE A 204 29.05 -8.67 -17.89
CA PHE A 204 28.21 -9.83 -17.63
C PHE A 204 27.62 -9.81 -16.21
N VAL A 205 28.42 -9.54 -15.17
CA VAL A 205 27.92 -9.61 -13.79
C VAL A 205 26.77 -8.62 -13.54
N PRO A 206 26.89 -7.31 -13.83
CA PRO A 206 25.78 -6.38 -13.58
C PRO A 206 24.56 -6.65 -14.46
N ILE A 207 24.76 -6.99 -15.73
CA ILE A 207 23.66 -7.08 -16.72
C ILE A 207 23.05 -8.48 -16.75
N ALA A 208 23.87 -9.52 -16.84
CA ALA A 208 23.39 -10.88 -16.99
C ALA A 208 23.10 -11.55 -15.65
N ALA A 209 23.87 -11.26 -14.59
CA ALA A 209 23.69 -11.93 -13.30
C ALA A 209 22.87 -11.11 -12.30
N VAL A 210 23.07 -9.79 -12.19
CA VAL A 210 22.43 -8.96 -11.15
C VAL A 210 21.10 -8.35 -11.59
N LEU A 211 21.03 -7.78 -12.80
CA LEU A 211 19.81 -7.14 -13.31
C LEU A 211 18.57 -8.05 -13.28
N PRO A 212 18.64 -9.37 -13.59
CA PRO A 212 17.48 -10.24 -13.52
C PRO A 212 16.88 -10.34 -12.11
N TYR A 213 17.72 -10.37 -11.08
CA TYR A 213 17.27 -10.34 -9.70
C TYR A 213 16.64 -9.00 -9.33
N ILE A 214 17.14 -7.88 -9.85
CA ILE A 214 16.52 -6.57 -9.64
C ILE A 214 15.12 -6.53 -10.27
N ILE A 215 14.98 -7.03 -11.50
CA ILE A 215 13.67 -7.11 -12.17
C ILE A 215 12.71 -7.99 -11.38
N ALA A 216 13.15 -9.18 -10.97
CA ALA A 216 12.36 -10.10 -10.16
C ALA A 216 11.97 -9.49 -8.81
N PHE A 217 12.90 -8.80 -8.15
CA PHE A 217 12.67 -8.12 -6.88
C PHE A 217 11.59 -7.06 -7.00
N TYR A 218 11.70 -6.12 -7.96
CA TYR A 218 10.70 -5.07 -8.12
C TYR A 218 9.32 -5.60 -8.54
N LEU A 219 9.27 -6.66 -9.35
CA LEU A 219 8.01 -7.32 -9.70
C LEU A 219 7.32 -7.90 -8.47
N VAL A 220 8.06 -8.64 -7.64
CA VAL A 220 7.52 -9.23 -6.42
C VAL A 220 7.17 -8.16 -5.39
N LEU A 221 7.99 -7.10 -5.28
CA LEU A 221 7.74 -5.98 -4.39
C LEU A 221 6.44 -5.24 -4.75
N SER A 222 6.22 -4.96 -6.04
CA SER A 222 4.97 -4.34 -6.53
C SER A 222 3.75 -5.18 -6.15
N PHE A 223 3.83 -6.51 -6.28
CA PHE A 223 2.74 -7.40 -5.88
C PHE A 223 2.49 -7.38 -4.36
N LEU A 224 3.55 -7.35 -3.56
CA LEU A 224 3.43 -7.23 -2.10
C LEU A 224 2.88 -5.88 -1.66
N GLU A 225 3.23 -4.79 -2.36
CA GLU A 225 2.69 -3.46 -2.11
C GLU A 225 1.19 -3.40 -2.41
N ASP A 226 0.77 -3.92 -3.57
CA ASP A 226 -0.64 -4.00 -3.96
C ASP A 226 -1.47 -4.88 -3.00
N SER A 227 -0.86 -5.88 -2.38
CA SER A 227 -1.50 -6.71 -1.35
C SER A 227 -1.75 -5.96 -0.01
N GLY A 228 -1.13 -4.79 0.17
CA GLY A 228 -1.20 -4.01 1.39
C GLY A 228 -0.45 -4.62 2.58
N TYR A 229 0.41 -5.62 2.34
CA TYR A 229 1.21 -6.27 3.39
C TYR A 229 2.39 -5.40 3.83
N LEU A 230 3.11 -4.80 2.88
CA LEU A 230 4.28 -3.93 3.14
C LEU A 230 3.96 -2.69 4.00
N PRO A 231 2.86 -1.95 3.77
CA PRO A 231 2.49 -0.81 4.63
C PRO A 231 2.12 -1.17 6.07
N ARG A 232 1.94 -2.46 6.39
CA ARG A 232 1.46 -2.96 7.70
C ARG A 232 2.56 -3.60 8.56
N LEU A 233 3.71 -3.91 7.97
CA LEU A 233 4.94 -4.33 8.67
C LEU A 233 5.71 -3.10 9.17
#